data_AF-X0V1N1-F1
#
_entry.id   AF-X0V1N1-F1
#
_cell.length_a   1.000
_cell.length_b   1.000
_cell.length_c   1.000
_cell.angle_alpha   90.00
_cell.angle_beta   90.00
_cell.angle_gamma   90.00
#
_symmetry.space_group_name_H-M   'P 1'
#
loop_
_entity.id
_entity.type
_entity.pdbx_description
1 polymer ?
#
loop_
_entity_poly.entity_id
_entity_poly.type
_entity_poly.pdbx_seq_one_letter_code
_entity_poly.pdbx_strand_id
1 'polypeptide(L)'
;MPPKLEDLKFVRIIDPQLFAVIPRYLFEQIKELNGEMIDAIRENATNILTVPVMNEKGVVVGTLPKLNVWIAALYDVDLGIKGFLWANFDGIEKCIYVHACSVDKEYQSADGAFINKVVEYLRSLPISEKFKNKILMSTSRPKAFEKRGWNRSKKIFMEFTKITSVEDSNENGN
;
A
#
# COMPACT_ATOMS: atom_id res chain seq x y z
N MET A 1 3.49 -14.80 -25.12
CA MET A 1 4.54 -14.64 -24.08
C MET A 1 4.13 -13.45 -23.24
N PRO A 2 4.12 -13.53 -21.90
CA PRO A 2 3.84 -12.34 -21.09
C PRO A 2 4.88 -11.24 -21.41
N PRO A 3 4.50 -9.96 -21.35
CA PRO A 3 5.42 -8.83 -21.53
C PRO A 3 6.54 -8.90 -20.48
N LYS A 4 7.65 -8.19 -20.70
CA LYS A 4 8.70 -8.14 -19.67
C LYS A 4 8.25 -7.20 -18.55
N LEU A 5 8.72 -7.44 -17.33
CA LEU A 5 8.47 -6.56 -16.18
C LEU A 5 8.89 -5.11 -16.47
N GLU A 6 9.92 -4.92 -17.29
CA GLU A 6 10.41 -3.61 -17.75
C GLU A 6 9.36 -2.82 -18.54
N ASP A 7 8.54 -3.51 -19.34
CA ASP A 7 7.54 -2.91 -20.22
C ASP A 7 6.32 -2.40 -19.44
N LEU A 8 6.07 -2.96 -18.26
CA LEU A 8 4.97 -2.56 -17.38
C LEU A 8 5.17 -1.15 -16.82
N LYS A 9 4.11 -0.36 -16.79
CA LYS A 9 4.16 1.05 -16.35
C LYS A 9 3.33 1.28 -15.09
N PHE A 10 3.88 2.04 -14.15
CA PHE A 10 3.11 2.50 -13.01
C PHE A 10 2.21 3.67 -13.41
N VAL A 11 0.91 3.52 -13.19
CA VAL A 11 -0.10 4.55 -13.40
C VAL A 11 -0.72 4.91 -12.06
N ARG A 12 -0.60 6.18 -11.66
CA ARG A 12 -1.15 6.66 -10.39
C ARG A 12 -2.69 6.62 -10.41
N ILE A 13 -3.27 6.05 -9.35
CA ILE A 13 -4.69 6.07 -9.07
C ILE A 13 -4.97 7.28 -8.17
N ILE A 14 -5.76 8.21 -8.70
CA ILE A 14 -6.19 9.42 -7.98
C ILE A 14 -7.70 9.44 -7.73
N ASP A 15 -8.46 8.67 -8.52
CA ASP A 15 -9.90 8.53 -8.42
C ASP A 15 -10.25 7.28 -7.61
N PRO A 16 -11.04 7.39 -6.52
CA PRO A 16 -11.54 6.24 -5.78
C PRO A 16 -12.24 5.18 -6.63
N GLN A 17 -12.92 5.56 -7.72
CA GLN A 17 -13.56 4.59 -8.62
C GLN A 17 -12.53 3.73 -9.35
N LEU A 18 -11.38 4.30 -9.71
CA LEU A 18 -10.26 3.56 -10.30
C LEU A 18 -9.56 2.65 -9.27
N PHE A 19 -9.70 2.90 -7.97
CA PHE A 19 -9.20 1.96 -6.96
C PHE A 19 -9.93 0.61 -7.04
N ALA A 20 -11.23 0.63 -7.31
CA ALA A 20 -12.04 -0.58 -7.42
C ALA A 20 -11.61 -1.48 -8.58
N VAL A 21 -10.95 -0.93 -9.62
CA VAL A 21 -10.47 -1.71 -10.76
C VAL A 21 -9.23 -2.54 -10.45
N ILE A 22 -8.52 -2.26 -9.36
CA ILE A 22 -7.40 -3.11 -8.93
C ILE A 22 -7.96 -4.50 -8.58
N PRO A 23 -7.50 -5.57 -9.27
CA PRO A 23 -7.98 -6.92 -9.00
C PRO A 23 -7.76 -7.35 -7.56
N ARG A 24 -8.79 -7.95 -6.94
CA ARG A 24 -8.75 -8.43 -5.54
C ARG A 24 -7.57 -9.38 -5.30
N TYR A 25 -7.30 -10.27 -6.24
CA TYR A 25 -6.24 -11.27 -6.11
C TYR A 25 -4.83 -10.65 -5.94
N LEU A 26 -4.63 -9.40 -6.35
CA LEU A 26 -3.37 -8.69 -6.08
C LEU A 26 -3.20 -8.38 -4.60
N PHE A 27 -4.27 -8.07 -3.88
CA PHE A 27 -4.22 -7.86 -2.43
C PHE A 27 -4.05 -9.18 -1.68
N GLU A 28 -4.71 -10.25 -2.13
CA GLU A 28 -4.63 -11.59 -1.52
C GLU A 28 -3.21 -12.20 -1.57
N GLN A 29 -2.34 -11.68 -2.43
CA GLN A 29 -0.93 -12.10 -2.49
C GLN A 29 -0.07 -11.52 -1.35
N ILE A 30 -0.58 -10.51 -0.63
CA ILE A 30 0.10 -9.88 0.50
C ILE A 30 -0.26 -10.66 1.75
N LYS A 31 0.72 -11.35 2.34
CA LYS A 31 0.49 -12.26 3.49
C LYS A 31 -0.04 -11.53 4.73
N GLU A 32 0.28 -10.25 4.84
CA GLU A 32 -0.11 -9.38 5.94
C GLU A 32 -1.58 -8.94 5.86
N LEU A 33 -2.28 -9.21 4.75
CA LEU A 33 -3.69 -8.86 4.57
C LEU A 33 -4.57 -10.11 4.61
N ASN A 34 -5.66 -10.04 5.37
CA ASN A 34 -6.75 -11.02 5.34
C ASN A 34 -7.95 -10.49 4.54
N GLY A 35 -8.98 -11.32 4.32
CA GLY A 35 -10.16 -10.95 3.54
C GLY A 35 -10.87 -9.69 4.08
N GLU A 36 -11.10 -9.64 5.40
CA GLU A 36 -11.78 -8.50 6.06
C GLU A 36 -11.00 -7.19 5.89
N MET A 37 -9.66 -7.23 6.00
CA MET A 37 -8.81 -6.06 5.75
C MET A 37 -8.89 -5.59 4.30
N ILE A 38 -8.93 -6.52 3.34
CA ILE A 38 -9.06 -6.19 1.93
C ILE A 38 -10.42 -5.53 1.67
N ASP A 39 -11.49 -6.06 2.23
CA ASP A 39 -12.83 -5.49 2.12
C ASP A 39 -12.88 -4.09 2.74
N ALA A 40 -12.35 -3.93 3.96
CA ALA A 40 -12.25 -2.63 4.62
C ALA A 40 -11.45 -1.60 3.80
N ILE A 41 -10.32 -2.00 3.19
CA ILE A 41 -9.53 -1.12 2.31
C ILE A 41 -10.35 -0.67 1.10
N ARG A 42 -11.09 -1.59 0.47
CA ARG A 42 -11.90 -1.29 -0.73
C ARG A 42 -13.10 -0.41 -0.41
N GLU A 43 -13.79 -0.68 0.69
CA GLU A 43 -14.91 0.14 1.16
C GLU A 43 -14.47 1.55 1.56
N ASN A 44 -13.24 1.69 2.07
CA ASN A 44 -12.67 2.97 2.51
C ASN A 44 -11.78 3.65 1.45
N ALA A 45 -11.82 3.22 0.18
CA ALA A 45 -10.95 3.76 -0.87
C ALA A 45 -11.00 5.30 -0.98
N THR A 46 -12.19 5.89 -0.87
CA THR A 46 -12.38 7.36 -0.88
C THR A 46 -11.63 8.03 0.27
N ASN A 47 -11.74 7.48 1.48
CA ASN A 47 -11.08 8.02 2.67
C ASN A 47 -9.56 7.82 2.60
N ILE A 48 -9.08 6.76 1.95
CA ILE A 48 -7.66 6.49 1.76
C ILE A 48 -7.05 7.48 0.75
N LEU A 49 -7.75 7.75 -0.36
CA LEU A 49 -7.22 8.52 -1.49
C LEU A 49 -7.47 10.02 -1.39
N THR A 50 -8.50 10.44 -0.66
CA THR A 50 -8.96 11.83 -0.69
C THR A 50 -9.11 12.47 0.68
N VAL A 51 -9.13 13.79 0.71
CA VAL A 51 -9.55 14.61 1.86
C VAL A 51 -10.82 15.38 1.51
N PRO A 52 -11.75 15.54 2.47
CA PRO A 52 -12.94 16.36 2.24
C PRO A 52 -12.55 17.83 2.08
N VAL A 53 -13.22 18.51 1.16
CA VAL A 53 -13.19 19.97 1.01
C VAL A 53 -14.44 20.51 1.67
N MET A 54 -14.25 21.39 2.65
CA MET A 54 -15.36 22.03 3.37
C MET A 54 -15.52 23.47 2.92
N ASN A 55 -16.75 23.96 2.91
CA ASN A 55 -17.02 25.40 2.79
C ASN A 55 -16.86 26.11 4.14
N GLU A 56 -17.04 27.44 4.15
CA GLU A 56 -16.94 28.29 5.34
C GLU A 56 -17.90 27.89 6.47
N LYS A 57 -18.95 27.12 6.17
CA LYS A 57 -19.94 26.61 7.14
C LYS A 57 -19.61 25.20 7.65
N GLY A 58 -18.46 24.64 7.28
CA GLY A 58 -18.06 23.28 7.66
C GLY A 58 -18.79 22.17 6.90
N VAL A 59 -19.50 22.48 5.82
CA VAL A 59 -20.20 21.50 4.99
C VAL A 59 -19.25 20.96 3.93
N VAL A 60 -19.18 19.64 3.77
CA VAL A 60 -18.40 19.00 2.71
C VAL A 60 -19.00 19.34 1.34
N VAL A 61 -18.23 20.01 0.49
CA VAL A 61 -18.61 20.42 -0.87
C VAL A 61 -17.88 19.63 -1.96
N GLY A 62 -16.93 18.78 -1.58
CA GLY A 62 -16.19 17.93 -2.51
C GLY A 62 -15.04 17.20 -1.83
N THR A 63 -14.15 16.64 -2.64
CA THR A 63 -12.95 15.92 -2.19
C THR A 63 -11.74 16.25 -3.06
N LEU A 64 -10.54 16.25 -2.48
CA LEU A 64 -9.28 16.40 -3.20
C LEU A 64 -8.35 15.21 -2.96
N PRO A 65 -7.54 14.79 -3.95
CA PRO A 65 -6.55 13.73 -3.75
C PRO A 65 -5.52 14.08 -2.66
N LYS A 66 -5.20 13.11 -1.81
CA LYS A 66 -4.11 13.22 -0.84
C LYS A 66 -2.77 13.26 -1.57
N LEU A 67 -1.99 14.31 -1.32
CA LEU A 67 -0.68 14.48 -1.95
C LEU A 67 0.37 13.51 -1.40
N ASN A 68 0.23 13.13 -0.12
CA ASN A 68 1.16 12.23 0.55
C ASN A 68 0.80 10.74 0.40
N VAL A 69 -0.32 10.40 -0.24
CA VAL A 69 -0.72 9.02 -0.52
C VAL A 69 -0.52 8.75 -2.01
N TRP A 70 0.17 7.65 -2.30
CA TRP A 70 0.51 7.23 -3.66
C TRP A 70 0.12 5.79 -3.89
N ILE A 71 -1.01 5.63 -4.58
CA ILE A 71 -1.47 4.33 -5.04
C ILE A 71 -1.26 4.30 -6.55
N ALA A 72 -0.63 3.25 -7.06
CA ALA A 72 -0.37 3.08 -8.47
C ALA A 72 -0.67 1.63 -8.89
N ALA A 73 -1.31 1.47 -10.03
CA ALA A 73 -1.42 0.19 -10.71
C ALA A 73 -0.17 -0.01 -11.58
N LEU A 74 0.36 -1.23 -11.61
CA LEU A 74 1.33 -1.64 -12.60
C LEU A 74 0.55 -2.20 -13.80
N TYR A 75 0.54 -1.47 -14.90
CA TYR A 75 -0.36 -1.67 -16.03
C TYR A 75 0.40 -2.11 -17.29
N ASP A 76 -0.20 -3.06 -17.99
CA ASP A 76 0.12 -3.47 -19.35
C ASP A 76 -1.02 -3.05 -20.29
N VAL A 77 -0.69 -2.55 -21.49
CA VAL A 77 -1.68 -2.04 -22.45
C VAL A 77 -2.61 -3.16 -22.94
N ASP A 78 -2.08 -4.36 -23.13
CA ASP A 78 -2.82 -5.48 -23.73
C ASP A 78 -3.44 -6.38 -22.66
N LEU A 79 -2.82 -6.47 -21.48
CA LEU A 79 -3.20 -7.43 -20.43
C LEU A 79 -3.79 -6.79 -19.17
N GLY A 80 -3.87 -5.46 -19.10
CA GLY A 80 -4.48 -4.75 -17.98
C GLY A 80 -3.58 -4.64 -16.74
N ILE A 81 -4.20 -4.59 -15.56
CA ILE A 81 -3.47 -4.42 -14.29
C ILE A 81 -2.78 -5.72 -13.89
N LYS A 82 -1.47 -5.66 -13.70
CA LYS A 82 -0.57 -6.77 -13.36
C LYS A 82 0.08 -6.64 -11.99
N GLY A 83 -0.15 -5.53 -11.30
CA GLY A 83 0.38 -5.30 -9.97
C GLY A 83 -0.16 -4.00 -9.39
N PHE A 84 0.18 -3.76 -8.13
CA PHE A 84 -0.09 -2.47 -7.51
C PHE A 84 0.99 -2.10 -6.50
N LEU A 85 1.03 -0.81 -6.19
CA LEU A 85 1.87 -0.19 -5.19
C LEU A 85 1.01 0.77 -4.39
N TRP A 86 1.13 0.72 -3.07
CA TRP A 86 0.62 1.71 -2.14
C TRP A 86 1.77 2.18 -1.24
N ALA A 87 2.12 3.45 -1.36
CA ALA A 87 3.09 4.13 -0.53
C ALA A 87 2.58 5.46 0.02
N ASN A 88 3.15 5.89 1.15
CA ASN A 88 2.96 7.21 1.72
C ASN A 88 4.29 7.96 1.83
N PHE A 89 4.24 9.28 1.66
CA PHE A 89 5.37 10.19 1.84
C PHE A 89 5.28 10.87 3.20
N ASP A 90 6.24 10.58 4.09
CA ASP A 90 6.28 11.11 5.45
C ASP A 90 7.27 12.27 5.56
N GLY A 91 6.74 13.48 5.75
CA GLY A 91 7.55 14.71 5.80
C GLY A 91 8.32 14.89 7.10
N ILE A 92 7.87 14.24 8.18
CA ILE A 92 8.49 14.31 9.50
C ILE A 92 9.72 13.40 9.51
N GLU A 93 9.53 12.15 9.07
CA GLU A 93 10.60 11.15 9.03
C GLU A 93 11.48 11.25 7.77
N LYS A 94 11.06 12.06 6.80
CA LYS A 94 11.71 12.24 5.49
C LYS A 94 11.94 10.92 4.78
N CYS A 95 10.91 10.07 4.76
CA CYS A 95 10.95 8.74 4.17
C CYS A 95 9.70 8.43 3.35
N ILE A 96 9.79 7.36 2.57
CA ILE A 96 8.67 6.78 1.83
C ILE A 96 8.29 5.47 2.51
N TYR A 97 7.07 5.38 3.02
CA TYR A 97 6.52 4.15 3.62
C TYR A 97 5.75 3.36 2.57
N VAL A 98 6.24 2.19 2.18
CA VAL A 98 5.50 1.24 1.35
C VAL A 98 4.62 0.40 2.26
N HIS A 99 3.31 0.61 2.15
CA HIS A 99 2.32 -0.15 2.92
C HIS A 99 2.03 -1.49 2.27
N ALA A 100 1.95 -1.51 0.94
CA ALA A 100 1.63 -2.69 0.17
C ALA A 100 2.24 -2.59 -1.24
N CYS A 101 2.75 -3.71 -1.74
CA CYS A 101 3.05 -3.86 -3.16
C CYS A 101 2.92 -5.33 -3.54
N SER A 102 2.36 -5.59 -4.72
CA SER A 102 2.28 -6.93 -5.29
C SER A 102 2.26 -6.89 -6.80
N VAL A 103 2.55 -8.03 -7.41
CA VAL A 103 2.58 -8.21 -8.86
C VAL A 103 2.17 -9.65 -9.17
N ASP A 104 1.63 -9.91 -10.36
CA ASP A 104 1.29 -11.26 -10.84
C ASP A 104 2.49 -12.20 -10.70
N LYS A 105 2.20 -13.48 -10.46
CA LYS A 105 3.20 -14.50 -10.09
C LYS A 105 4.33 -14.63 -11.11
N GLU A 106 4.02 -14.47 -12.40
CA GLU A 106 5.03 -14.52 -13.47
C GLU A 106 6.09 -13.42 -13.39
N TYR A 107 5.81 -12.31 -12.69
CA TYR A 107 6.77 -11.22 -12.46
C TYR A 107 7.42 -11.27 -11.07
N GLN A 108 7.06 -12.26 -10.23
CA GLN A 108 7.67 -12.48 -8.92
C GLN A 108 9.00 -13.23 -9.08
N SER A 109 10.01 -12.51 -9.57
CA SER A 109 11.32 -13.09 -9.81
C SER A 109 12.09 -13.35 -8.52
N ALA A 110 12.91 -14.41 -8.52
CA ALA A 110 13.74 -14.79 -7.37
C ALA A 110 14.82 -13.73 -7.03
N ASP A 111 15.25 -12.94 -8.02
CA ASP A 111 16.20 -11.84 -7.82
C ASP A 111 15.56 -10.61 -7.16
N GLY A 112 14.23 -10.52 -7.10
CA GLY A 112 13.50 -9.36 -6.56
C GLY A 112 13.45 -8.16 -7.51
N ALA A 113 13.54 -8.37 -8.82
CA ALA A 113 13.45 -7.33 -9.84
C ALA A 113 12.23 -6.40 -9.65
N PHE A 114 11.07 -6.95 -9.28
CA PHE A 114 9.87 -6.14 -8.99
C PHE A 114 10.09 -5.14 -7.84
N ILE A 115 10.74 -5.56 -6.76
CA ILE A 115 11.02 -4.68 -5.63
C ILE A 115 12.00 -3.56 -6.04
N ASN A 116 13.00 -3.88 -6.85
CA ASN A 116 13.93 -2.87 -7.38
C ASN A 116 13.18 -1.87 -8.27
N LYS A 117 12.30 -2.35 -9.16
CA LYS A 117 11.45 -1.48 -9.99
C LYS A 117 10.56 -0.57 -9.15
N VAL A 118 10.00 -1.05 -8.04
CA VAL A 118 9.24 -0.22 -7.09
C VAL A 118 10.12 0.87 -6.47
N VAL A 119 11.33 0.53 -6.02
CA VAL A 119 12.29 1.49 -5.44
C VAL A 119 12.69 2.56 -6.45
N GLU A 120 13.02 2.16 -7.68
CA GLU A 120 13.38 3.06 -8.78
C GLU A 120 12.21 3.98 -9.15
N TYR A 121 11.00 3.43 -9.27
CA TYR A 121 9.80 4.21 -9.52
C TYR A 121 9.56 5.25 -8.42
N LEU A 122 9.58 4.83 -7.15
CA LEU A 122 9.35 5.76 -6.03
C LEU A 122 10.39 6.87 -5.98
N ARG A 123 11.65 6.59 -6.36
CA ARG A 123 12.74 7.58 -6.44
C ARG A 123 12.67 8.50 -7.66
N SER A 124 11.97 8.10 -8.73
CA SER A 124 11.81 8.94 -9.92
C SER A 124 10.67 9.95 -9.77
N LEU A 125 9.78 9.76 -8.79
CA LEU A 125 8.68 10.68 -8.53
C LEU A 125 9.20 12.06 -8.09
N PRO A 126 8.69 13.18 -8.63
CA PRO A 126 9.13 14.52 -8.23
C PRO A 126 8.97 14.79 -6.73
N ILE A 127 7.90 14.27 -6.12
CA ILE A 127 7.65 14.41 -4.68
C ILE A 127 8.78 13.78 -3.84
N SER A 128 9.43 12.72 -4.34
CA SER A 128 10.47 11.98 -3.63
C SER A 128 11.71 12.80 -3.34
N GLU A 129 11.90 13.96 -3.99
CA GLU A 129 13.09 14.77 -3.80
C GLU A 129 13.32 15.23 -2.36
N LYS A 130 12.22 15.35 -1.60
CA LYS A 130 12.23 15.73 -0.18
C LYS A 130 12.33 14.52 0.76
N PHE A 131 12.29 13.30 0.23
CA PHE A 131 12.21 12.02 0.96
C PHE A 131 13.33 11.04 0.54
N LYS A 132 14.38 11.53 -0.13
CA LYS A 132 15.43 10.73 -0.79
C LYS A 132 16.18 9.76 0.12
N ASN A 133 16.07 9.92 1.44
CA ASN A 133 16.97 9.26 2.37
C ASN A 133 16.58 7.81 2.65
N LYS A 134 15.27 7.47 2.68
CA LYS A 134 14.81 6.14 3.14
C LYS A 134 13.50 5.71 2.50
N ILE A 135 13.45 4.46 2.08
CA ILE A 135 12.21 3.72 1.81
C ILE A 135 12.07 2.68 2.90
N LEU A 136 10.91 2.63 3.54
CA LEU A 136 10.60 1.75 4.65
C LEU A 136 9.41 0.87 4.26
N MET A 137 9.42 -0.38 4.74
CA MET A 137 8.34 -1.33 4.52
C MET A 137 8.31 -2.31 5.70
N SER A 138 7.11 -2.68 6.12
CA SER A 138 6.90 -3.75 7.09
C SER A 138 6.78 -5.09 6.35
N THR A 139 7.40 -6.15 6.88
CA THR A 139 7.34 -7.47 6.24
C THR A 139 7.48 -8.60 7.26
N SER A 140 6.71 -9.67 7.05
CA SER A 140 6.88 -10.96 7.74
C SER A 140 8.09 -11.77 7.25
N ARG A 141 8.78 -11.34 6.17
CA ARG A 141 9.87 -12.10 5.53
C ARG A 141 11.20 -11.33 5.44
N PRO A 142 11.74 -10.80 6.55
CA PRO A 142 12.90 -9.89 6.53
C PRO A 142 14.12 -10.46 5.82
N LYS A 143 14.41 -11.77 5.99
CA LYS A 143 15.55 -12.44 5.33
C LYS A 143 15.52 -12.37 3.80
N ALA A 144 14.33 -12.32 3.19
CA ALA A 144 14.19 -12.21 1.74
C ALA A 144 14.59 -10.80 1.24
N PHE A 145 14.30 -9.77 2.03
CA PHE A 145 14.65 -8.39 1.70
C PHE A 145 16.11 -8.08 2.04
N GLU A 146 16.64 -8.62 3.14
CA GLU A 146 18.05 -8.47 3.54
C GLU A 146 19.02 -8.99 2.48
N LYS A 147 18.71 -10.12 1.84
CA LYS A 147 19.46 -10.65 0.69
C LYS A 147 19.56 -9.68 -0.50
N ARG A 148 18.75 -8.63 -0.52
CA ARG A 148 18.61 -7.64 -1.60
C ARG A 148 18.97 -6.22 -1.15
N GLY A 149 19.75 -6.10 -0.09
CA GLY A 149 20.29 -4.82 0.38
C GLY A 149 19.35 -3.99 1.26
N TRP A 150 18.17 -4.53 1.63
CA TRP A 150 17.35 -3.90 2.65
C TRP A 150 17.95 -4.13 4.03
N ASN A 151 17.85 -3.11 4.89
CA ASN A 151 18.33 -3.18 6.27
C ASN A 151 17.15 -3.07 7.22
N ARG A 152 17.22 -3.79 8.36
CA ARG A 152 16.24 -3.59 9.44
C ARG A 152 16.34 -2.17 9.98
N SER A 153 15.19 -1.56 10.22
CA SER A 153 15.12 -0.29 10.93
C SER A 153 15.57 -0.48 12.39
N LYS A 154 16.18 0.58 12.97
CA LYS A 154 16.45 0.64 14.42
C LYS A 154 15.20 0.99 15.25
N LYS A 155 14.10 1.38 14.58
CA LYS A 155 12.83 1.70 15.23
C LYS A 155 12.06 0.43 15.56
N ILE A 156 11.41 0.43 16.71
CA ILE A 156 10.52 -0.64 17.16
C ILE A 156 9.08 -0.21 16.88
N PHE A 157 8.31 -1.07 16.23
CA PHE A 157 6.86 -0.88 16.09
C PHE A 157 6.19 -1.36 17.38
N MET A 158 5.43 -0.47 18.01
CA MET A 158 4.63 -0.78 19.19
C MET A 158 3.18 -0.94 18.74
N GLU A 159 2.54 -2.04 19.13
CA GLU A 159 1.13 -2.32 18.85
C GLU A 159 0.33 -2.32 20.15
N PHE A 160 -0.85 -1.69 20.15
CA PHE A 160 -1.81 -1.77 21.24
C PHE A 160 -3.09 -2.42 20.74
N THR A 161 -3.43 -3.57 21.31
CA THR A 161 -4.68 -4.29 21.01
C THR A 161 -5.59 -4.17 22.21
N LYS A 162 -6.73 -3.49 22.06
CA LYS A 162 -7.74 -3.38 23.12
C LYS A 162 -8.31 -4.78 23.38
N ILE A 163 -8.12 -5.31 24.59
CA ILE A 163 -8.75 -6.56 25.02
C ILE A 163 -10.24 -6.26 25.24
N THR A 164 -11.10 -6.83 24.41
CA THR A 164 -12.54 -6.91 24.71
C THR A 164 -12.74 -8.10 25.63
N SER A 165 -12.89 -7.85 26.93
CA SER A 165 -13.31 -8.88 27.88
C SER A 165 -14.72 -9.36 27.53
N VAL A 166 -14.86 -10.63 27.17
CA VAL A 166 -16.13 -11.35 27.20
C VAL A 166 -16.04 -12.31 28.36
N GLU A 167 -16.79 -12.04 29.44
CA GLU A 167 -17.32 -13.03 30.39
C GLU A 167 -18.34 -12.34 31.33
N ASP A 168 -19.45 -11.86 30.74
CA ASP A 168 -20.76 -11.83 31.40
C ASP A 168 -21.47 -13.14 31.03
N SER A 169 -21.11 -14.24 31.68
CA SER A 169 -21.93 -15.47 31.71
C SER A 169 -21.35 -16.48 32.69
N ASN A 170 -21.61 -16.27 33.98
CA ASN A 170 -21.80 -17.34 34.95
C ASN A 170 -22.82 -16.89 36.01
N GLU A 171 -23.97 -16.38 35.55
CA GLU A 171 -25.23 -16.55 36.27
C GLU A 171 -25.97 -17.71 35.63
N ASN A 172 -25.73 -18.91 36.16
CA ASN A 172 -26.77 -19.93 36.26
C ASN A 172 -26.63 -20.53 37.65
N GLY A 173 -27.50 -20.07 38.53
CA GLY A 173 -27.64 -20.56 39.89
C GLY A 173 -27.99 -22.04 39.90
N ASN A 174 -27.39 -22.75 40.86
CA ASN A 174 -27.98 -23.92 41.49
C ASN A 174 -28.65 -23.47 42.78
#